data_AF-A0A2M8C5I6-F1
#
_entry.id   AF-A0A2M8C5I6-F1
#
_cell.length_a   1.000
_cell.length_b   1.000
_cell.length_c   1.000
_cell.angle_alpha   90.00
_cell.angle_beta   90.00
_cell.angle_gamma   90.00
#
_symmetry.space_group_name_H-M   'P 1'
#
loop_
_entity.id
_entity.type
_entity.pdbx_description
1 polymer ?
#
loop_
_entity_poly.entity_id
_entity_poly.type
_entity_poly.pdbx_seq_one_letter_code
_entity_poly.pdbx_strand_id
1 'polypeptide(L)'
;MERMDMHSRNEYLKVIKESYFKAKVRKERTQLLDEYCRNTGQSRKYVIWKIHRAVLKPKQRKKRKEIYDGQVKPLIKSGAG
;
A
#
# COMPACT_ATOMS: atom_id res chain seq x y z
N MET A 1 10.68 6.17 -18.33
CA MET A 1 10.94 5.72 -16.94
C MET A 1 10.17 4.42 -16.72
N GLU A 2 10.87 3.28 -16.70
CA GLU A 2 10.26 2.03 -16.24
C GLU A 2 9.73 2.25 -14.83
N ARG A 3 8.43 2.00 -14.64
CA ARG A 3 7.81 2.12 -13.33
C ARG A 3 8.24 0.91 -12.51
N MET A 4 9.10 1.17 -11.52
CA MET A 4 9.47 0.25 -10.45
C MET A 4 8.23 -0.56 -9.99
N ASP A 5 8.39 -1.88 -9.87
CA ASP A 5 7.29 -2.76 -9.48
C ASP A 5 6.66 -2.34 -8.14
N MET A 6 5.37 -2.63 -7.95
CA MET A 6 4.65 -2.27 -6.74
C MET A 6 5.24 -2.92 -5.48
N HIS A 7 5.71 -4.16 -5.59
CA HIS A 7 6.33 -4.86 -4.47
C HIS A 7 7.65 -4.17 -4.09
N SER A 8 8.53 -3.92 -5.06
CA SER A 8 9.80 -3.22 -4.84
C SER A 8 9.58 -1.83 -4.23
N ARG A 9 8.57 -1.08 -4.69
CA ARG A 9 8.23 0.24 -4.11
C ARG A 9 7.82 0.14 -2.65
N ASN A 10 7.05 -0.89 -2.28
CA ASN A 10 6.64 -1.08 -0.90
C ASN A 10 7.83 -1.49 -0.02
N GLU A 11 8.75 -2.32 -0.50
CA GLU A 11 9.97 -2.67 0.23
C GLU A 11 10.87 -1.45 0.44
N TYR A 12 11.11 -0.64 -0.60
CA TYR A 12 11.87 0.59 -0.46
C TYR A 12 11.22 1.57 0.53
N LEU A 13 9.90 1.68 0.49
CA LEU A 13 9.15 2.52 1.42
C LEU A 13 9.23 2.02 2.87
N LYS A 14 9.34 0.70 3.13
CA LYS A 14 9.58 0.19 4.50
C LYS A 14 10.91 0.70 5.05
N VAL A 15 11.98 0.63 4.25
CA VAL A 15 13.32 1.09 4.66
C VAL A 15 13.30 2.59 4.94
N ILE A 16 12.75 3.40 4.02
CA ILE A 16 12.63 4.85 4.20
C ILE A 16 11.77 5.21 5.41
N LYS A 17 10.69 4.46 5.66
CA LYS A 17 9.77 4.71 6.79
C LYS A 17 10.49 4.65 8.12
N GLU A 18 11.35 3.66 8.34
CA GLU A 18 12.11 3.55 9.60
C GLU A 18 13.06 4.74 9.80
N SER A 19 13.82 5.09 8.76
CA SER A 19 14.72 6.25 8.79
C SER A 19 13.96 7.56 8.98
N TYR A 20 12.79 7.71 8.37
CA TYR A 20 11.94 8.90 8.51
C TYR A 20 11.46 9.12 9.94
N PHE A 21 11.09 8.04 10.65
CA PHE A 21 10.68 8.11 12.05
C PHE A 21 11.86 8.30 13.01
N LYS A 22 13.06 7.79 12.66
CA LYS A 22 14.30 8.01 13.43
C LYS A 22 14.85 9.43 13.28
N ALA A 23 14.62 10.07 12.13
CA ALA A 23 15.12 11.41 11.84
C ALA A 23 14.57 12.46 12.82
N LYS A 24 15.50 13.10 13.54
CA LYS A 24 15.18 14.13 14.53
C LYS A 24 14.95 15.49 13.86
N VAL A 25 15.66 15.76 12.77
CA VAL A 25 15.66 17.07 12.11
C VAL A 25 14.76 17.06 10.87
N ARG A 26 14.02 18.15 10.64
CA ARG A 26 13.14 18.30 9.47
C ARG A 26 13.91 18.16 8.14
N LYS A 27 15.15 18.65 8.08
CA LYS A 27 16.00 18.59 6.88
C LYS A 27 16.30 17.15 6.45
N GLU A 28 16.63 16.28 7.41
CA GLU A 28 16.89 14.85 7.18
C GLU A 28 15.66 14.15 6.58
N ARG A 29 14.47 14.41 7.15
CA ARG A 29 13.20 13.88 6.63
C ARG A 29 12.94 14.34 5.20
N THR A 30 13.20 15.62 4.90
CA THR A 30 13.02 16.18 3.55
C THR A 30 13.94 15.50 2.54
N GLN A 31 15.21 15.27 2.90
CA GLN A 31 16.20 14.59 2.05
C GLN A 31 15.80 13.15 1.74
N LEU A 32 15.38 12.37 2.75
CA LEU A 32 14.86 11.01 2.55
C LEU A 32 13.65 10.98 1.61
N LEU A 33 12.75 11.96 1.75
CA LEU A 33 11.59 12.07 0.88
C LEU A 33 11.98 12.46 -0.55
N ASP A 34 12.94 13.38 -0.74
CA ASP A 34 13.41 13.79 -2.08
C ASP A 34 14.06 12.62 -2.83
N GLU A 35 14.92 11.86 -2.15
CA GLU A 35 15.55 10.68 -2.74
C GLU A 35 14.50 9.66 -3.19
N TYR A 36 13.56 9.30 -2.32
CA TYR A 36 12.49 8.37 -2.66
C TYR A 36 11.63 8.89 -3.82
N CYS A 37 11.28 10.18 -3.82
CA CYS A 37 10.47 10.77 -4.89
C CYS A 37 11.20 10.78 -6.23
N ARG A 38 12.52 11.05 -6.25
CA ARG A 38 13.35 11.00 -7.46
C ARG A 38 13.45 9.58 -8.01
N ASN A 39 13.62 8.59 -7.14
CA ASN A 39 13.75 7.19 -7.55
C ASN A 39 12.43 6.57 -8.03
N THR A 40 11.31 6.92 -7.40
CA THR A 40 9.99 6.29 -7.67
C THR A 40 9.05 7.13 -8.55
N GLY A 41 9.36 8.41 -8.76
CA GLY A 41 8.47 9.37 -9.42
C GLY A 41 7.19 9.69 -8.63
N GLN A 42 7.07 9.23 -7.37
CA GLN A 42 5.89 9.52 -6.55
C GLN A 42 5.92 10.94 -5.99
N SER A 43 4.76 11.55 -5.84
CA SER A 43 4.67 12.87 -5.21
C SER A 43 4.91 12.78 -3.70
N ARG A 44 5.62 13.77 -3.16
CA ARG A 44 5.89 13.88 -1.71
C ARG A 44 4.64 13.75 -0.85
N LYS A 45 3.52 14.36 -1.28
CA LYS A 45 2.20 14.26 -0.62
C LYS A 45 1.78 12.79 -0.46
N TYR A 46 1.92 11.99 -1.52
CA TYR A 46 1.51 10.58 -1.50
C TYR A 46 2.42 9.73 -0.61
N VAL A 47 3.73 9.99 -0.63
CA VAL A 47 4.72 9.26 0.19
C VAL A 47 4.48 9.51 1.68
N ILE A 48 4.31 10.77 2.08
CA ILE A 48 3.99 11.14 3.46
C ILE A 48 2.70 10.48 3.91
N TRP A 49 1.65 10.53 3.08
CA TRP A 49 0.38 9.86 3.37
C TRP A 49 0.57 8.35 3.59
N LYS A 50 1.39 7.67 2.79
CA LYS A 50 1.66 6.23 2.98
C LYS A 50 2.45 5.94 4.27
N ILE A 51 3.46 6.74 4.58
CA ILE A 51 4.29 6.59 5.80
C ILE A 51 3.39 6.62 7.05
N HIS A 52 2.46 7.57 7.12
CA HIS A 52 1.58 7.75 8.27
C HIS A 52 0.44 6.74 8.34
N ARG A 53 -0.07 6.23 7.21
CA ARG A 53 -1.30 5.43 7.23
C ARG A 53 -1.12 3.98 7.68
N ALA A 54 0.09 3.50 8.01
CA ALA A 54 0.39 2.11 8.43
C ALA A 54 -0.02 0.98 7.46
N VAL A 55 -0.81 1.27 6.42
CA VAL A 55 -1.30 0.31 5.43
C VAL A 55 -0.25 0.13 4.32
N LEU A 56 0.84 -0.55 4.67
CA LEU A 56 1.67 -1.26 3.67
C LEU A 56 1.11 -2.66 3.41
N LYS A 57 0.31 -3.19 4.34
CA LYS A 57 -0.40 -4.46 4.17
C LYS A 57 -1.74 -4.20 3.50
N PRO A 58 -2.13 -4.97 2.46
CA PRO A 58 -3.47 -4.86 1.89
C PRO A 58 -4.50 -5.07 3.01
N LYS A 59 -5.38 -4.08 3.21
CA LYS A 59 -6.51 -4.22 4.13
C LYS A 59 -7.33 -5.41 3.63
N GLN A 60 -7.50 -6.44 4.46
CA GLN A 60 -8.37 -7.55 4.09
C GLN A 60 -9.75 -6.99 3.77
N ARG A 61 -10.18 -7.17 2.51
CA ARG A 61 -11.48 -6.69 2.06
C ARG A 61 -12.53 -7.49 2.82
N LYS A 62 -13.42 -6.78 3.54
CA LYS A 62 -14.55 -7.43 4.22
C LYS A 62 -15.34 -8.18 3.17
N LYS A 63 -15.44 -9.51 3.31
CA LYS A 63 -16.31 -10.32 2.44
C LYS A 63 -17.74 -9.83 2.61
N ARG A 64 -18.47 -9.69 1.49
CA ARG A 64 -19.90 -9.34 1.52
C ARG A 64 -20.62 -10.47 2.26
N LYS A 65 -21.60 -10.13 3.11
CA LYS A 65 -22.47 -11.15 3.70
C LYS A 65 -23.18 -11.89 2.57
N GLU A 66 -23.09 -13.21 2.56
CA GLU A 66 -23.89 -14.04 1.66
C GLU A 66 -25.36 -13.88 2.05
N ILE A 67 -26.21 -13.45 1.11
CA ILE A 67 -27.63 -13.15 1.35
C ILE A 67 -28.49 -14.42 1.21
N TYR A 68 -28.03 -15.40 0.45
CA TYR A 68 -28.82 -16.56 0.06
C TYR A 68 -28.66 -17.76 1.00
N ASP A 69 -29.76 -18.48 1.22
CA ASP A 69 -29.84 -19.68 2.06
C ASP A 69 -29.42 -20.97 1.34
N GLY A 70 -29.50 -22.10 2.06
CA GLY A 70 -28.96 -23.40 1.67
C GLY A 70 -29.49 -23.99 0.37
N GLN A 71 -30.68 -23.61 -0.11
CA GLN A 71 -31.24 -24.14 -1.36
C GLN A 71 -30.74 -23.38 -2.60
N VAL A 72 -30.39 -22.10 -2.43
CA VAL A 72 -29.95 -21.22 -3.52
C VAL A 72 -28.42 -21.26 -3.69
N LYS A 73 -27.67 -21.60 -2.64
CA LYS A 73 -26.20 -21.74 -2.70
C LYS A 73 -25.68 -22.76 -3.73
N PRO A 74 -26.27 -23.97 -3.88
CA PRO A 74 -25.82 -24.95 -4.87
C PRO A 74 -26.03 -24.45 -6.30
N LEU A 75 -27.16 -23.77 -6.57
CA LEU A 75 -27.54 -23.29 -7.89
C LEU A 75 -26.62 -22.16 -8.40
N ILE A 76 -26.16 -21.29 -7.49
CA ILE A 76 -25.17 -20.24 -7.81
C ILE A 76 -23.79 -20.86 -8.12
N LYS A 77 -23.42 -21.95 -7.44
CA LYS A 77 -22.13 -22.63 -7.68
C LYS A 77 -22.12 -23.43 -8.99
N SER A 78 -23.25 -23.99 -9.41
CA SER A 78 -23.36 -24.80 -10.64
C SER A 78 -23.40 -23.97 -11.94
N GLY A 79 -23.58 -22.65 -11.85
CA GLY A 79 -23.63 -21.74 -13.01
C GLY A 79 -22.35 -20.93 -13.27
N ALA A 80 -21.31 -21.11 -12.46
CA ALA A 80 -20.01 -20.46 -12.63
C ALA A 80 -19.04 -21.41 -13.34
N GLY A 81 -19.26 -21.65 -14.63
CA GLY A 81 -18.35 -22.31 -15.56
C GLY A 81 -17.70 -21.31 -16.49
#